data_AF-A0A7X3PPW1-F1
#
_entry.id   AF-A0A7X3PPW1-F1
#
_cell.length_a   1.000
_cell.length_b   1.000
_cell.length_c   1.000
_cell.angle_alpha   90.00
_cell.angle_beta   90.00
_cell.angle_gamma   90.00
#
_symmetry.space_group_name_H-M   'P 1'
#
loop_
_entity.id
_entity.type
_entity.pdbx_description
1 polymer ?
#
loop_
_entity_poly.entity_id
_entity_poly.type
_entity_poly.pdbx_seq_one_letter_code
_entity_poly.pdbx_strand_id
1 'polypeptide(L)'
;MFEWLDYAFMVRALTATTVLSFSVAPVGAFLVLRRLSLAGEAMAHAIVPGIVIAFVIAGLSVGSMIVGGLTAGITVAALTSLLARMTIIREDASLASLYLTALALGIFILSAAGSAVPLKSFLFGSILGIDDESLILIGT
;
A
#
# COMPACT_ATOMS: atom_id res chain seq x y z
N MET A 1 -11.91 -30.69 -14.62
CA MET A 1 -12.87 -30.26 -13.58
C MET A 1 -12.42 -29.01 -12.81
N PHE A 2 -11.17 -28.53 -12.93
CA PHE A 2 -10.81 -27.16 -12.52
C PHE A 2 -9.63 -26.68 -13.37
N GLU A 3 -9.89 -26.32 -14.63
CA GLU A 3 -8.84 -25.92 -15.62
C GLU A 3 -8.01 -24.70 -15.18
N TRP A 4 -8.53 -23.92 -14.22
CA TRP A 4 -7.81 -22.79 -13.63
C TRP A 4 -6.62 -23.20 -12.72
N LEU A 5 -6.59 -24.44 -12.22
CA LEU A 5 -5.52 -24.88 -11.30
C LEU A 5 -4.26 -25.26 -12.07
N ASP A 6 -4.38 -25.47 -13.39
CA ASP A 6 -3.25 -25.80 -14.26
C ASP A 6 -2.36 -24.57 -14.52
N TYR A 7 -2.88 -23.36 -14.28
CA TYR A 7 -2.14 -22.12 -14.45
C TYR A 7 -1.41 -21.76 -13.16
N ALA A 8 -0.07 -21.90 -13.17
CA ALA A 8 0.79 -21.59 -12.03
C ALA A 8 0.57 -20.18 -11.46
N PHE A 9 0.34 -19.16 -12.31
CA PHE A 9 0.07 -17.80 -11.86
C PHE A 9 -1.24 -17.69 -11.04
N MET A 10 -2.25 -18.49 -11.38
CA MET A 10 -3.55 -18.47 -10.73
C MET A 10 -3.47 -19.13 -9.36
N VAL A 11 -2.71 -20.22 -9.25
CA VAL A 11 -2.40 -20.85 -7.95
C VAL A 11 -1.63 -19.89 -7.05
N ARG A 12 -0.58 -19.23 -7.58
CA ARG A 12 0.21 -18.24 -6.82
C ARG A 12 -0.65 -17.08 -6.32
N ALA A 13 -1.53 -16.55 -7.16
CA ALA A 13 -2.45 -15.49 -6.78
C ALA A 13 -3.45 -15.93 -5.70
N LEU A 14 -3.99 -17.15 -5.80
CA LEU A 14 -4.88 -17.71 -4.79
C LEU A 14 -4.15 -17.92 -3.45
N THR A 15 -2.93 -18.44 -3.48
CA THR A 15 -2.10 -18.63 -2.28
C THR A 15 -1.77 -17.29 -1.64
N ALA A 16 -1.28 -16.31 -2.41
CA ALA A 16 -0.94 -14.99 -1.92
C ALA A 16 -2.14 -14.28 -1.27
N THR A 17 -3.30 -14.26 -1.96
CA THR A 17 -4.51 -13.61 -1.45
C THR A 17 -5.05 -14.30 -0.19
N THR A 18 -4.95 -15.62 -0.10
CA THR A 18 -5.34 -16.38 1.10
C THR A 18 -4.44 -16.02 2.28
N VAL A 19 -3.12 -16.09 2.11
CA VAL A 19 -2.15 -15.76 3.16
C VAL A 19 -2.33 -14.31 3.62
N LEU A 20 -2.42 -13.37 2.68
CA LEU A 20 -2.66 -11.95 2.99
C LEU A 20 -3.98 -11.74 3.74
N SER A 21 -5.05 -12.43 3.34
CA SER A 21 -6.36 -12.31 4.01
C SER A 21 -6.28 -12.76 5.46
N PHE A 22 -5.62 -13.88 5.75
CA PHE A 22 -5.44 -14.36 7.12
C PHE A 22 -4.55 -13.43 7.95
N SER A 23 -3.51 -12.84 7.35
CA SER A 23 -2.61 -11.91 8.03
C SER A 23 -3.27 -10.55 8.33
N VAL A 24 -4.07 -10.02 7.40
CA VAL A 24 -4.66 -8.67 7.51
C VAL A 24 -6.02 -8.68 8.20
N ALA A 25 -6.81 -9.76 8.12
CA ALA A 25 -8.12 -9.87 8.78
C ALA A 25 -8.12 -9.49 10.28
N PRO A 26 -7.21 -10.00 11.14
CA PRO A 26 -7.19 -9.62 12.55
C PRO A 26 -6.84 -8.14 12.76
N VAL A 27 -5.96 -7.57 11.93
CA VAL A 27 -5.63 -6.13 11.96
C VAL A 27 -6.85 -5.30 11.59
N GLY A 28 -7.57 -5.67 10.53
CA GLY A 28 -8.80 -5.02 10.11
C GLY A 28 -9.89 -5.07 11.18
N ALA A 29 -10.12 -6.25 11.78
CA ALA A 29 -11.06 -6.43 12.88
C ALA A 29 -10.70 -5.54 14.08
N PHE A 30 -9.41 -5.48 14.45
CA PHE A 30 -8.92 -4.62 15.53
C PHE A 30 -9.18 -3.13 15.24
N LEU A 31 -8.89 -2.65 14.03
CA LEU A 31 -9.12 -1.27 13.63
C LEU A 31 -10.61 -0.91 13.70
N VAL A 32 -11.50 -1.79 13.24
CA VAL A 32 -12.95 -1.58 13.31
C VAL A 32 -13.45 -1.50 14.76
N LEU A 33 -13.03 -2.44 15.61
CA LEU A 33 -13.41 -2.46 17.03
C LEU A 33 -12.96 -1.20 17.77
N ARG A 34 -11.83 -0.60 17.36
CA ARG A 34 -11.30 0.64 17.93
C ARG A 34 -11.88 1.91 17.31
N ARG A 35 -12.85 1.81 16.39
CA ARG A 35 -13.43 2.92 15.61
C ARG A 35 -12.38 3.66 14.77
N LEU A 36 -11.33 2.97 14.33
CA LEU A 36 -10.26 3.47 13.47
C LEU A 36 -10.39 2.95 12.03
N SER A 37 -11.61 2.68 11.56
CA SER A 37 -11.83 2.15 10.21
C SER A 37 -11.27 3.07 9.12
N LEU A 38 -11.37 4.40 9.32
CA LEU A 38 -10.83 5.40 8.41
C LEU A 38 -9.29 5.33 8.32
N ALA A 39 -8.61 4.99 9.43
CA ALA A 39 -7.16 4.91 9.45
C ALA A 39 -6.63 3.80 8.53
N GLY A 40 -7.34 2.67 8.43
CA GLY A 40 -6.96 1.58 7.53
C GLY A 40 -6.97 2.00 6.05
N GLU A 41 -8.05 2.64 5.61
CA GLU A 41 -8.21 3.15 4.24
C GLU A 41 -7.20 4.27 3.93
N ALA A 42 -7.09 5.23 4.84
CA ALA A 42 -6.16 6.35 4.69
C ALA A 42 -4.71 5.90 4.56
N MET A 43 -4.29 4.94 5.38
CA MET A 43 -2.92 4.45 5.37
C MET A 43 -2.57 3.74 4.06
N ALA A 44 -3.52 3.02 3.44
CA ALA A 44 -3.33 2.39 2.14
C ALA A 44 -3.03 3.43 1.04
N HIS A 45 -3.60 4.63 1.13
CA HIS A 45 -3.32 5.73 0.20
C HIS A 45 -2.09 6.56 0.59
N ALA A 46 -1.80 6.68 1.88
CA ALA A 46 -0.66 7.43 2.41
C ALA A 46 0.71 6.83 2.00
N ILE A 47 0.79 5.51 1.83
CA ILE A 47 2.04 4.83 1.42
C ILE A 47 2.37 5.00 -0.07
N VAL A 48 1.36 5.28 -0.92
CA VAL A 48 1.50 5.38 -2.38
C VAL A 48 2.61 6.33 -2.84
N PRO A 49 2.70 7.59 -2.38
CA PRO A 49 3.78 8.49 -2.81
C PRO A 49 5.17 7.94 -2.47
N GLY A 50 5.33 7.26 -1.34
CA GLY A 50 6.60 6.64 -0.96
C GLY A 50 7.01 5.53 -1.92
N ILE A 51 6.05 4.68 -2.32
CA ILE A 51 6.25 3.63 -3.32
C ILE A 51 6.64 4.25 -4.67
N VAL A 52 5.96 5.33 -5.08
CA VAL A 52 6.24 6.05 -6.33
C VAL A 52 7.64 6.66 -6.31
N ILE A 53 8.01 7.36 -5.23
CA ILE A 53 9.34 7.99 -5.11
C ILE A 53 10.43 6.92 -5.15
N ALA A 54 10.27 5.82 -4.41
CA ALA A 54 11.21 4.71 -4.44
C ALA A 54 11.34 4.09 -5.84
N PHE A 55 10.22 3.95 -6.57
CA PHE A 55 10.24 3.48 -7.94
C PHE A 55 10.99 4.44 -8.89
N VAL A 56 10.77 5.75 -8.76
CA VAL A 56 11.45 6.74 -9.62
C VAL A 56 12.97 6.74 -9.39
N ILE A 57 13.41 6.52 -8.15
CA ILE A 57 14.84 6.54 -7.79
C ILE A 57 15.54 5.22 -8.10
N ALA A 58 14.93 4.09 -7.72
CA ALA A 58 15.57 2.78 -7.72
C ALA A 58 15.00 1.80 -8.77
N GLY A 59 14.00 2.22 -9.55
CA GLY A 59 13.31 1.37 -10.52
C GLY A 59 12.38 0.34 -9.87
N LEU A 60 12.12 -0.76 -10.59
CA LEU A 60 11.17 -1.80 -10.21
C LEU A 60 11.75 -2.80 -9.18
N SER A 61 12.31 -2.29 -8.09
CA SER A 61 12.84 -3.11 -6.99
C SER A 61 11.82 -3.19 -5.85
N VAL A 62 11.36 -4.40 -5.53
CA VAL A 62 10.36 -4.64 -4.49
C VAL A 62 10.84 -4.13 -3.11
N GLY A 63 12.11 -4.39 -2.78
CA GLY A 63 12.69 -3.96 -1.49
C GLY A 63 12.70 -2.43 -1.32
N SER A 64 13.14 -1.68 -2.35
CA SER A 64 13.13 -0.22 -2.30
C SER A 64 11.71 0.35 -2.18
N MET A 65 10.74 -0.26 -2.87
CA MET A 65 9.33 0.14 -2.84
C MET A 65 8.70 -0.10 -1.47
N ILE A 66 9.03 -1.20 -0.79
CA ILE A 66 8.60 -1.47 0.59
C ILE A 66 9.17 -0.42 1.55
N VAL A 67 10.46 -0.14 1.46
CA VAL A 67 11.11 0.89 2.30
C VAL A 67 10.50 2.27 2.04
N GLY A 68 10.28 2.63 0.77
CA GLY A 68 9.61 3.87 0.37
C GLY A 68 8.19 3.98 0.93
N GLY A 69 7.37 2.93 0.75
CA GLY A 69 6.01 2.89 1.28
C GLY A 69 5.98 3.00 2.80
N LEU A 70 6.83 2.24 3.50
CA LEU A 70 6.91 2.24 4.96
C LEU A 70 7.33 3.61 5.51
N THR A 71 8.36 4.22 4.92
CA THR A 71 8.85 5.55 5.33
C THR A 71 7.78 6.63 5.11
N ALA A 72 7.08 6.61 3.97
CA ALA A 72 5.96 7.53 3.72
C ALA A 72 4.80 7.31 4.69
N GLY A 73 4.39 6.06 4.92
CA GLY A 73 3.32 5.71 5.87
C GLY A 73 3.63 6.18 7.29
N ILE A 74 4.84 5.91 7.78
CA ILE A 74 5.29 6.38 9.11
C ILE A 74 5.31 7.91 9.15
N THR A 75 5.78 8.56 8.10
CA THR A 75 5.82 10.03 8.02
C THR A 75 4.41 10.63 8.10
N VAL A 76 3.46 10.12 7.32
CA VAL A 76 2.06 10.59 7.35
C VAL A 76 1.41 10.31 8.69
N ALA A 77 1.63 9.14 9.29
CA ALA A 77 1.13 8.81 10.63
C ALA A 77 1.70 9.75 11.70
N ALA A 78 3.00 10.04 11.66
CA ALA A 78 3.66 10.94 12.59
C ALA A 78 3.16 12.39 12.43
N LEU A 79 3.06 12.88 11.18
CA LEU A 79 2.52 14.21 10.88
C LEU A 79 1.08 14.35 11.34
N THR A 80 0.25 13.33 11.10
CA THR A 80 -1.14 13.30 11.57
C THR A 80 -1.20 13.41 13.09
N SER A 81 -0.41 12.61 13.82
CA SER A 81 -0.40 12.64 15.29
C SER A 81 0.10 13.98 15.83
N LEU A 82 1.13 14.57 15.19
CA LEU A 82 1.64 15.88 15.57
C LEU A 82 0.58 16.98 15.34
N LEU A 83 -0.08 16.97 14.18
CA LEU A 83 -1.09 17.96 13.83
C LEU A 83 -2.32 17.87 14.74
N ALA A 84 -2.74 16.65 15.09
CA ALA A 84 -3.81 16.40 16.05
C ALA A 84 -3.47 16.89 17.48
N ARG A 85 -2.18 16.98 17.83
CA ARG A 85 -1.71 17.52 19.13
C ARG A 85 -1.54 19.03 19.12
N MET A 86 -1.13 19.60 17.99
CA MET A 86 -0.84 21.03 17.87
C MET A 86 -2.05 21.88 17.48
N THR A 87 -3.10 21.27 16.92
CA THR A 87 -4.28 21.97 16.41
C THR A 87 -5.55 21.52 17.12
N ILE A 88 -6.63 22.29 16.94
CA ILE A 88 -7.98 21.97 17.45
C ILE A 88 -8.70 20.96 16.51
N ILE A 89 -8.07 20.61 15.38
CA ILE A 89 -8.65 19.75 14.36
C ILE A 89 -8.65 18.30 14.84
N ARG A 90 -9.75 17.58 14.60
CA ARG A 90 -9.86 16.16 14.90
C ARG A 90 -8.79 15.35 14.17
N GLU A 91 -8.24 14.34 14.84
CA GLU A 91 -7.21 13.44 14.28
C GLU A 91 -7.68 12.82 12.95
N ASP A 92 -8.93 12.34 12.90
CA ASP A 92 -9.56 11.78 11.70
C ASP A 92 -9.53 12.73 10.50
N ALA A 93 -9.75 14.03 10.72
CA ALA A 93 -9.78 15.04 9.66
C ALA A 93 -8.36 15.42 9.20
N SER A 94 -7.41 15.49 10.13
CA SER A 94 -5.99 15.71 9.81
C SER A 94 -5.42 14.55 9.00
N LEU A 95 -5.73 13.33 9.42
CA LEU A 95 -5.40 12.09 8.73
C LEU A 95 -5.99 12.11 7.31
N ALA A 96 -7.28 12.48 7.19
CA ALA A 96 -7.97 12.56 5.92
C ALA A 96 -7.31 13.52 4.93
N SER A 97 -7.02 14.73 5.39
CA SER A 97 -6.37 15.76 4.57
C SER A 97 -4.96 15.33 4.11
N LEU A 98 -4.18 14.75 5.02
CA LEU A 98 -2.80 14.36 4.74
C LEU A 98 -2.73 13.19 3.78
N TYR A 99 -3.54 12.13 3.94
CA TYR A 99 -3.50 11.01 3.00
C TYR A 99 -3.97 11.42 1.61
N LEU A 100 -5.00 12.29 1.48
CA LEU A 100 -5.48 12.75 0.18
C LEU A 100 -4.41 13.57 -0.54
N THR A 101 -3.70 14.42 0.20
CA THR A 101 -2.60 15.22 -0.33
C THR A 101 -1.42 14.33 -0.73
N ALA A 102 -1.07 13.35 0.11
CA ALA A 102 -0.03 12.37 -0.14
C ALA A 102 -0.33 11.55 -1.41
N LEU A 103 -1.57 11.07 -1.56
CA LEU A 103 -2.04 10.34 -2.73
C LEU A 103 -1.96 11.20 -4.00
N ALA A 104 -2.48 12.42 -3.96
CA ALA A 104 -2.44 13.36 -5.09
C ALA A 104 -0.99 13.64 -5.51
N LEU A 105 -0.10 13.84 -4.54
CA LEU A 105 1.32 14.07 -4.77
C LEU A 105 2.01 12.84 -5.39
N GLY A 106 1.70 11.64 -4.90
CA GLY A 106 2.22 10.40 -5.47
C GLY A 106 1.79 10.19 -6.93
N ILE A 107 0.51 10.38 -7.23
CA ILE A 107 -0.02 10.26 -8.59
C ILE A 107 0.57 11.34 -9.51
N PHE A 108 0.74 12.57 -9.01
CA PHE A 108 1.36 13.65 -9.76
C PHE A 108 2.82 13.32 -10.13
N ILE A 109 3.64 12.88 -9.17
CA ILE A 109 5.02 12.46 -9.43
C ILE A 109 5.07 11.32 -10.45
N LEU A 110 4.20 10.33 -10.29
CA LEU A 110 4.12 9.21 -11.22
C LEU A 110 3.78 9.64 -12.64
N SER A 111 2.84 10.57 -12.79
CA SER A 111 2.45 11.14 -14.08
C SER A 111 3.62 11.91 -14.71
N ALA A 112 4.29 12.75 -13.92
CA ALA A 112 5.43 13.55 -14.37
C ALA A 112 6.66 12.71 -14.79
N ALA A 113 6.85 11.54 -14.16
CA ALA A 113 7.99 10.67 -14.43
C ALA A 113 7.93 9.92 -15.79
N GLY A 114 6.81 9.97 -16.52
CA GLY A 114 6.67 9.38 -17.87
C GLY A 114 6.70 7.84 -17.95
N SER A 115 7.27 7.16 -16.95
CA SER A 115 7.35 5.69 -16.82
C SER A 115 6.13 5.10 -16.12
N ALA A 116 4.94 5.62 -16.41
CA ALA A 116 3.75 5.29 -15.62
C ALA A 116 3.22 3.87 -15.91
N VAL A 117 3.56 3.25 -17.04
CA VAL A 117 2.93 1.98 -17.48
C VAL A 117 3.29 0.79 -16.56
N PRO A 118 4.57 0.55 -16.19
CA PRO A 118 4.91 -0.58 -15.32
C PRO A 118 4.38 -0.40 -13.89
N LEU A 119 4.53 0.80 -13.32
CA LEU A 119 4.14 1.05 -11.94
C LEU A 119 2.61 1.12 -11.76
N LYS A 120 1.85 1.63 -12.74
CA LYS A 120 0.38 1.62 -12.64
C LYS A 120 -0.15 0.18 -12.52
N SER A 121 0.33 -0.73 -13.37
CA SER A 121 -0.06 -2.15 -13.30
C SER A 121 0.38 -2.82 -11.99
N PHE A 122 1.47 -2.36 -11.37
CA PHE A 122 1.92 -2.84 -10.06
C PHE A 122 1.06 -2.27 -8.92
N LEU A 123 0.81 -0.96 -8.89
CA LEU A 123 0.05 -0.27 -7.85
C LEU A 123 -1.43 -0.65 -7.82
N PHE A 124 -2.01 -0.93 -8.99
CA PHE A 124 -3.42 -1.36 -9.11
C PHE A 124 -3.58 -2.88 -9.10
N GLY A 125 -2.47 -3.62 -9.04
CA GLY A 125 -2.42 -5.07 -8.99
C GLY A 125 -2.46 -5.75 -10.35
N SER A 126 -1.55 -6.70 -10.54
CA SER A 126 -1.60 -7.68 -11.63
C SER A 126 -1.47 -9.07 -11.04
N ILE A 127 -2.46 -9.92 -11.28
CA ILE A 127 -2.44 -11.33 -10.90
C ILE A 127 -1.23 -12.07 -11.52
N LEU A 128 -0.71 -11.58 -12.66
CA LEU A 128 0.49 -12.12 -13.29
C LEU A 128 1.80 -11.64 -12.64
N GLY A 129 1.76 -10.59 -11.82
CA GLY A 129 2.94 -9.96 -11.25
C GLY A 129 3.43 -10.57 -9.94
N ILE A 130 2.72 -11.55 -9.37
CA ILE A 130 3.12 -12.23 -8.14
C ILE A 130 4.20 -13.23 -8.49
N ASP A 131 5.43 -12.98 -8.02
CA ASP A 131 6.57 -13.88 -8.16
C ASP A 131 6.80 -14.76 -6.91
N ASP A 132 7.72 -15.72 -7.01
CA ASP A 132 7.99 -16.67 -5.90
C ASP A 132 8.70 -15.96 -4.74
N GLU A 133 9.48 -14.93 -5.05
CA GLU A 133 10.13 -14.07 -4.06
C GLU A 133 9.10 -13.28 -3.25
N SER A 134 8.08 -12.71 -3.89
CA SER A 134 6.95 -12.06 -3.21
C SER A 134 6.14 -13.04 -2.37
N LEU A 135 5.95 -14.28 -2.83
CA LEU A 135 5.25 -15.31 -2.05
C LEU A 135 6.00 -15.69 -0.78
N ILE A 136 7.32 -15.85 -0.86
CA ILE A 136 8.16 -16.09 0.32
C ILE A 136 8.06 -14.90 1.27
N LEU A 137 8.20 -13.67 0.75
CA LEU A 137 8.13 -12.45 1.56
C LEU A 137 6.80 -12.29 2.30
N ILE A 138 5.67 -12.66 1.67
CA ILE A 138 4.34 -12.60 2.29
C ILE A 138 4.15 -13.72 3.32
N GLY A 139 4.79 -14.88 3.10
CA GLY A 139 4.66 -16.08 3.93
C GLY A 139 5.60 -16.15 5.14
N THR A 140 6.61 -15.27 5.23
CA THR A 140 7.56 -15.16 6.34
C THR A 140 7.26 -13.96 7.23
#